data_AF-A0A9W7YBC3-F1
#
_entry.id   AF-A0A9W7YBC3-F1
#
_cell.length_a   1.000
_cell.length_b   1.000
_cell.length_c   1.000
_cell.angle_alpha   90.00
_cell.angle_beta   90.00
_cell.angle_gamma   90.00
#
_symmetry.space_group_name_H-M   'P 1'
#
loop_
_entity.id
_entity.type
_entity.pdbx_description
1 polymer ?
#
loop_
_entity_poly.entity_id
_entity_poly.type
_entity_poly.pdbx_seq_one_letter_code
_entity_poly.pdbx_strand_id
1 'polypeptide(L)'
;MGALLSMLRGGGSGSSSGGGQSGGLTRLSRDTYPPARFSKQFNEFICNLGDARNAEYVEANFPEGSMVVRAGSELLERVGGYQDGTSEVRAAITQRTPESEEAAWRKIGPSVSLLRECFELAQGVERIVPGILDELCSHGGDEGPGRTDRNRGLARLLADLMQNAFEFDALKASIPAIQNDFSYYRRTLARIANCQEAEIAQYSMPQDVSNQMSLFYAHHNPMVRTVVDSATRFARDSSNGPAVLDCLAALAAGSLSTIKRKRAGGAASEQTCVLVLVTCCVLYDWIAPQGICGAQSGIDAKAVLAVVGGRPVVGTTAADKVLRANCLTLR
;
A
#
# COMPACT_ATOMS: atom_id res chain seq x y z
N MET A 1 -52.40 -44.51 -5.98
CA MET A 1 -52.01 -43.73 -7.17
C MET A 1 -50.61 -44.14 -7.57
N GLY A 2 -50.50 -45.31 -8.22
CA GLY A 2 -49.26 -45.93 -8.64
C GLY A 2 -49.51 -46.85 -9.84
N ALA A 3 -48.41 -47.37 -10.39
CA ALA A 3 -48.29 -48.28 -11.55
C ALA A 3 -48.32 -47.57 -12.92
N LEU A 4 -47.58 -47.97 -13.98
CA LEU A 4 -46.44 -48.85 -14.23
C LEU A 4 -46.24 -48.80 -15.77
N LEU A 5 -45.00 -48.88 -16.25
CA LEU A 5 -44.51 -49.54 -17.48
C LEU A 5 -45.31 -49.54 -18.81
N SER A 6 -44.63 -49.12 -19.89
CA SER A 6 -44.44 -49.95 -21.11
C SER A 6 -43.25 -49.40 -21.92
N MET A 7 -42.13 -50.15 -22.02
CA MET A 7 -41.76 -51.07 -23.12
C MET A 7 -41.13 -50.34 -24.33
N LEU A 8 -39.82 -50.44 -24.59
CA LEU A 8 -39.03 -51.56 -25.17
C LEU A 8 -38.89 -51.48 -26.71
N ARG A 9 -37.64 -51.27 -27.18
CA ARG A 9 -36.93 -51.83 -28.36
C ARG A 9 -35.68 -50.95 -28.57
N GLY A 10 -34.43 -51.39 -28.38
CA GLY A 10 -33.70 -52.50 -29.02
C GLY A 10 -32.53 -51.85 -29.80
N GLY A 11 -31.29 -52.33 -29.87
CA GLY A 11 -30.66 -53.55 -29.37
C GLY A 11 -29.14 -53.32 -29.15
N GLY A 12 -28.47 -54.35 -28.65
CA GLY A 12 -27.09 -54.28 -28.18
C GLY A 12 -26.03 -54.93 -29.08
N SER A 13 -24.78 -54.73 -28.66
CA SER A 13 -23.57 -55.56 -28.81
C SER A 13 -22.46 -54.76 -28.10
N GLY A 14 -21.71 -55.18 -27.08
CA GLY A 14 -21.33 -56.51 -26.63
C GLY A 14 -19.83 -56.71 -26.90
N SER A 15 -18.94 -56.34 -25.97
CA SER A 15 -17.70 -57.09 -25.65
C SER A 15 -16.91 -56.45 -24.50
N SER A 16 -16.54 -57.31 -23.55
CA SER A 16 -15.88 -57.08 -22.27
C SER A 16 -14.37 -57.30 -22.29
N SER A 17 -13.62 -56.56 -21.48
CA SER A 17 -12.42 -56.96 -20.68
C SER A 17 -11.81 -55.66 -20.11
N GLY A 18 -11.30 -55.51 -18.89
CA GLY A 18 -11.02 -56.41 -17.78
C GLY A 18 -9.88 -55.76 -16.98
N GLY A 19 -10.12 -55.43 -15.70
CA GLY A 19 -9.08 -55.31 -14.66
C GLY A 19 -8.36 -53.96 -14.46
N GLY A 20 -8.28 -53.54 -13.20
CA GLY A 20 -7.18 -52.68 -12.70
C GLY A 20 -7.60 -51.44 -11.94
N GLN A 21 -7.84 -51.57 -10.62
CA GLN A 21 -7.86 -50.44 -9.70
C GLN A 21 -6.52 -49.68 -9.73
N SER A 22 -6.56 -48.36 -9.88
CA SER A 22 -5.56 -47.49 -9.26
C SER A 22 -6.22 -46.16 -8.94
N GLY A 23 -6.22 -45.80 -7.65
CA GLY A 23 -6.65 -44.49 -7.17
C GLY A 23 -5.76 -43.41 -7.77
N GLY A 24 -6.33 -42.67 -8.73
CA GLY A 24 -5.69 -41.50 -9.33
C GLY A 24 -5.96 -40.28 -8.47
N LEU A 25 -5.00 -39.92 -7.63
CA LEU A 25 -4.83 -38.57 -7.08
C LEU A 25 -4.97 -37.55 -8.22
N THR A 26 -6.08 -36.83 -8.25
CA THR A 26 -6.22 -35.59 -9.04
C THR A 26 -5.26 -34.56 -8.45
N ARG A 27 -4.01 -34.60 -8.91
CA ARG A 27 -3.06 -33.49 -8.82
C ARG A 27 -3.71 -32.31 -9.52
N LEU A 28 -4.31 -31.41 -8.74
CA LEU A 28 -4.59 -30.04 -9.16
C LEU A 28 -3.24 -29.38 -9.42
N SER A 29 -2.78 -29.43 -10.67
CA SER A 29 -1.74 -28.53 -11.18
C SER A 29 -2.32 -27.12 -11.08
N ARG A 30 -2.00 -26.43 -10.00
CA ARG A 30 -2.38 -25.03 -9.80
C ARG A 30 -1.31 -24.17 -10.46
N ASP A 31 -1.24 -24.25 -11.78
CA ASP A 31 -0.63 -23.21 -12.57
C ASP A 31 -1.64 -22.07 -12.59
N THR A 32 -1.52 -21.16 -11.62
CA THR A 32 -2.29 -19.91 -11.56
C THR A 32 -1.82 -19.04 -12.72
N TYR A 33 -2.38 -19.28 -13.90
CA TYR A 33 -2.22 -18.38 -15.03
C TYR A 33 -2.98 -17.09 -14.71
N PRO A 34 -2.39 -15.90 -14.95
CA PRO A 34 -3.14 -14.65 -14.87
C PRO A 34 -4.33 -14.73 -15.85
N PRO A 35 -5.47 -14.07 -15.54
CA PRO A 35 -6.61 -14.05 -16.44
C PRO A 35 -6.17 -13.67 -17.86
N ALA A 36 -6.75 -14.36 -18.85
CA ALA A 36 -6.28 -14.39 -20.24
C ALA A 36 -6.06 -12.99 -20.88
N ARG A 37 -6.71 -11.95 -20.36
CA ARG A 37 -6.64 -10.56 -20.83
C ARG A 37 -5.26 -9.91 -20.64
N PHE A 38 -4.39 -10.43 -19.76
CA PHE A 38 -3.13 -9.76 -19.40
C PHE A 38 -1.86 -10.65 -19.51
N SER A 39 -2.01 -11.91 -19.92
CA SER A 39 -1.05 -12.99 -19.60
C SER A 39 0.33 -12.94 -20.31
N LYS A 40 0.45 -12.36 -21.51
CA LYS A 40 1.75 -12.24 -22.20
C LYS A 40 2.41 -10.88 -22.01
N GLN A 41 1.66 -9.79 -22.13
CA GLN A 41 2.20 -8.43 -22.09
C GLN A 41 2.69 -8.02 -20.69
N PHE A 42 1.98 -8.40 -19.61
CA PHE A 42 2.43 -8.06 -18.25
C PHE A 42 3.67 -8.84 -17.77
N ASN A 43 4.01 -9.96 -18.43
CA ASN A 43 5.21 -10.74 -18.13
C ASN A 43 6.51 -10.09 -18.67
N GLU A 44 6.44 -9.25 -19.71
CA GLU A 44 7.56 -8.45 -20.23
C GLU A 44 7.58 -7.01 -19.68
N PHE A 45 6.44 -6.60 -19.15
CA PHE A 45 6.15 -5.27 -18.65
C PHE A 45 6.97 -4.87 -17.40
N ILE A 46 7.32 -5.79 -16.51
CA ILE A 46 8.09 -5.51 -15.28
C ILE A 46 9.62 -5.67 -15.47
N CYS A 47 10.12 -5.64 -16.70
CA CYS A 47 11.55 -5.45 -16.96
C CYS A 47 11.84 -3.95 -17.09
N ASN A 48 12.94 -3.45 -16.52
CA ASN A 48 13.38 -2.05 -16.63
C ASN A 48 12.49 -1.00 -15.93
N LEU A 49 12.01 -1.27 -14.71
CA LEU A 49 11.32 -0.27 -13.88
C LEU A 49 12.18 0.99 -13.59
N GLY A 50 13.51 0.89 -13.70
CA GLY A 50 14.45 2.01 -13.54
C GLY A 50 14.81 2.76 -14.84
N ASP A 51 14.11 2.53 -15.95
CA ASP A 51 14.32 3.28 -17.20
C ASP A 51 13.92 4.76 -17.01
N ALA A 52 14.75 5.70 -17.51
CA ALA A 52 14.50 7.13 -17.38
C ALA A 52 13.16 7.57 -18.01
N ARG A 53 12.73 6.89 -19.08
CA ARG A 53 11.46 7.18 -19.76
C ARG A 53 10.24 6.97 -18.87
N ASN A 54 10.33 6.07 -17.90
CA ASN A 54 9.28 5.85 -16.91
C ASN A 54 9.10 7.11 -16.04
N ALA A 55 10.21 7.71 -15.60
CA ALA A 55 10.21 8.93 -14.80
C ALA A 55 9.77 10.13 -15.64
N GLU A 56 10.27 10.26 -16.87
CA GLU A 56 9.84 11.31 -17.81
C GLU A 56 8.33 11.29 -18.05
N TYR A 57 7.74 10.09 -18.20
CA TYR A 57 6.29 9.96 -18.33
C TYR A 57 5.56 10.48 -17.08
N VAL A 58 6.02 10.09 -15.88
CA VAL A 58 5.40 10.51 -14.62
C VAL A 58 5.53 12.02 -14.41
N GLU A 59 6.70 12.60 -14.67
CA GLU A 59 6.89 14.06 -14.58
C GLU A 59 5.97 14.81 -15.55
N ALA A 60 5.78 14.29 -16.76
CA ALA A 60 4.94 14.94 -17.77
C ALA A 60 3.43 14.81 -17.49
N ASN A 61 2.97 13.67 -16.96
CA ASN A 61 1.54 13.35 -16.86
C ASN A 61 1.01 13.34 -15.41
N PHE A 62 1.87 13.14 -14.42
CA PHE A 62 1.55 13.08 -12.99
C PHE A 62 2.56 13.88 -12.13
N PRO A 63 2.81 15.17 -12.43
CA PRO A 63 3.81 15.98 -11.73
C PRO A 63 3.51 16.11 -10.22
N GLU A 64 2.23 16.16 -9.82
CA GLU A 64 1.85 16.14 -8.41
C GLU A 64 2.29 14.85 -7.71
N GLY A 65 2.25 13.71 -8.40
CA GLY A 65 2.73 12.44 -7.87
C GLY A 65 4.23 12.46 -7.56
N SER A 66 5.04 12.97 -8.49
CA SER A 66 6.49 13.14 -8.27
C SER A 66 6.79 14.09 -7.10
N MET A 67 6.06 15.21 -7.01
CA MET A 67 6.23 16.16 -5.90
C MET A 67 5.89 15.51 -4.55
N VAL A 68 4.79 14.77 -4.46
CA VAL A 68 4.37 14.09 -3.23
C VAL A 68 5.38 13.02 -2.82
N VAL A 69 5.93 12.23 -3.75
CA VAL A 69 6.98 11.26 -3.43
C VAL A 69 8.23 11.95 -2.87
N ARG A 70 8.69 13.02 -3.53
CA ARG A 70 9.88 13.77 -3.07
C ARG A 70 9.67 14.41 -1.70
N ALA A 71 8.55 15.10 -1.51
CA ALA A 71 8.19 15.71 -0.22
C ALA A 71 8.08 14.65 0.88
N GLY A 72 7.57 13.46 0.56
CA GLY A 72 7.54 12.32 1.48
C GLY A 72 8.93 11.90 1.93
N SER A 73 9.88 11.73 1.00
CA SER A 73 11.25 11.36 1.34
C SER A 73 11.95 12.42 2.21
N GLU A 74 11.77 13.70 1.90
CA GLU A 74 12.31 14.82 2.71
C GLU A 74 11.70 14.85 4.12
N LEU A 75 10.39 14.59 4.26
CA LEU A 75 9.73 14.51 5.55
C LEU A 75 10.19 13.30 6.38
N LEU A 76 10.49 12.17 5.75
CA LEU A 76 11.00 10.99 6.45
C LEU A 76 12.32 11.26 7.15
N GLU A 77 13.24 11.99 6.52
CA GLU A 77 14.50 12.39 7.16
C GLU A 77 14.25 13.25 8.40
N ARG A 78 13.33 14.22 8.29
CA ARG A 78 12.96 15.12 9.40
C ARG A 78 12.27 14.37 10.54
N VAL A 79 11.38 13.43 10.23
CA VAL A 79 10.71 12.57 11.22
C VAL A 79 11.71 11.61 11.87
N GLY A 80 12.70 11.10 11.13
CA GLY A 80 13.79 10.31 11.71
C GLY A 80 14.60 11.07 12.75
N GLY A 81 14.69 12.40 12.62
CA GLY A 81 15.31 13.31 13.58
C GLY A 81 14.37 13.92 14.62
N TYR A 82 13.17 13.34 14.84
CA TYR A 82 12.13 13.90 15.69
C TYR A 82 12.65 14.28 17.08
N GLN A 83 12.48 15.55 17.45
CA GLN A 83 12.88 16.07 18.75
C GLN A 83 11.69 15.95 19.71
N ASP A 84 11.73 14.97 20.61
CA ASP A 84 10.66 14.78 21.59
C ASP A 84 10.68 15.85 22.69
N GLY A 85 9.49 16.21 23.19
CA GLY A 85 9.31 17.10 24.33
C GLY A 85 8.99 16.39 25.63
N THR A 86 9.34 15.11 25.77
CA THR A 86 8.90 14.27 26.89
C THR A 86 9.24 14.89 28.25
N SER A 87 10.43 15.49 28.37
CA SER A 87 10.91 16.06 29.64
C SER A 87 10.17 17.34 30.01
N GLU A 88 9.97 18.23 29.04
CA GLU A 88 9.33 19.53 29.18
C GLU A 88 7.83 19.36 29.40
N VAL A 89 7.19 18.44 28.67
CA VAL A 89 5.79 18.06 28.88
C VAL A 89 5.56 17.49 30.28
N ARG A 90 6.46 16.63 30.78
CA ARG A 90 6.37 16.12 32.16
C ARG A 90 6.54 17.23 33.20
N ALA A 91 7.50 18.13 32.99
CA ALA A 91 7.71 19.28 33.87
C ALA A 91 6.46 20.17 33.91
N ALA A 92 5.89 20.50 32.75
CA ALA A 92 4.67 21.31 32.64
C ALA A 92 3.46 20.66 33.35
N ILE A 93 3.27 19.35 33.19
CA ILE A 93 2.19 18.61 33.87
C ILE A 93 2.36 18.60 35.40
N THR A 94 3.60 18.53 35.88
CA THR A 94 3.94 18.42 37.30
C THR A 94 3.90 19.77 38.00
N GLN A 95 4.53 20.79 37.42
CA GLN A 95 4.71 22.12 38.01
C GLN A 95 3.49 23.01 37.78
N ARG A 96 2.86 22.90 36.60
CA ARG A 96 1.68 23.68 36.20
C ARG A 96 1.84 25.19 36.36
N THR A 97 3.05 25.71 36.13
CA THR A 97 3.32 27.15 36.08
C THR A 97 3.32 27.64 34.63
N PRO A 98 3.01 28.92 34.36
CA PRO A 98 3.06 29.49 33.00
C PRO A 98 4.41 29.25 32.31
N GLU A 99 5.52 29.42 33.03
CA GLU A 99 6.87 29.25 32.50
C GLU A 99 7.14 27.81 32.09
N SER A 100 6.64 26.84 32.87
CA SER A 100 6.77 25.42 32.57
C SER A 100 5.92 25.02 31.34
N GLU A 101 4.74 25.61 31.17
CA GLU A 101 3.89 25.39 30.00
C GLU A 101 4.50 25.99 28.74
N GLU A 102 4.97 27.24 28.80
CA GLU A 102 5.63 27.94 27.69
C GLU A 102 6.92 27.22 27.24
N ALA A 103 7.72 26.72 28.19
CA ALA A 103 8.88 25.88 27.87
C ALA A 103 8.48 24.62 27.09
N ALA A 104 7.42 23.93 27.52
CA ALA A 104 6.89 22.77 26.81
C ALA A 104 6.36 23.14 25.42
N TRP A 105 5.60 24.24 25.29
CA TRP A 105 5.08 24.70 23.99
C TRP A 105 6.20 25.06 23.02
N ARG A 106 7.22 25.77 23.48
CA ARG A 106 8.40 26.13 22.69
C ARG A 106 9.14 24.89 22.21
N LYS A 107 9.23 23.86 23.06
CA LYS A 107 9.86 22.59 22.72
C LYS A 107 9.07 21.78 21.69
N ILE A 108 7.76 21.58 21.90
CA ILE A 108 6.95 20.70 21.05
C ILE A 108 6.42 21.39 19.80
N GLY A 109 6.33 22.72 19.77
CA GLY A 109 5.78 23.50 18.66
C GLY A 109 6.35 23.12 17.28
N PRO A 110 7.69 23.13 17.09
CA PRO A 110 8.32 22.69 15.84
C PRO A 110 7.95 21.25 15.46
N SER A 111 7.92 20.35 16.45
CA SER A 111 7.58 18.95 16.26
C SER A 111 6.11 18.78 15.84
N VAL A 112 5.20 19.57 16.40
CA VAL A 112 3.78 19.59 16.00
C VAL A 112 3.58 20.15 14.59
N SER A 113 4.35 21.18 14.20
CA SER A 113 4.36 21.67 12.82
C SER A 113 4.81 20.59 11.84
N LEU A 114 5.87 19.85 12.16
CA LEU A 114 6.32 18.71 11.35
C LEU A 114 5.22 17.64 11.23
N LEU A 115 4.51 17.32 12.33
CA LEU A 115 3.39 16.39 12.29
C LEU A 115 2.22 16.89 11.41
N ARG A 116 2.01 18.21 11.35
CA ARG A 116 1.03 18.81 10.46
C ARG A 116 1.43 18.65 8.99
N GLU A 117 2.68 18.92 8.65
CA GLU A 117 3.20 18.73 7.29
C GLU A 117 3.06 17.26 6.83
N CYS A 118 3.32 16.30 7.73
CA CYS A 118 3.10 14.89 7.43
C CYS A 118 1.61 14.56 7.18
N PHE A 119 0.70 15.18 7.94
CA PHE A 119 -0.74 15.00 7.72
C PHE A 119 -1.20 15.62 6.38
N GLU A 120 -0.69 16.80 6.03
CA GLU A 120 -0.97 17.46 4.75
C GLU A 120 -0.42 16.64 3.57
N LEU A 121 0.76 16.02 3.72
CA LEU A 121 1.29 15.05 2.74
C LEU A 121 0.33 13.87 2.56
N ALA A 122 -0.22 13.32 3.66
CA ALA A 122 -1.19 12.23 3.58
C ALA A 122 -2.42 12.62 2.75
N GLN A 123 -2.92 13.85 2.91
CA GLN A 123 -4.02 14.37 2.09
C GLN A 123 -3.63 14.50 0.60
N GLY A 124 -2.39 14.86 0.31
CA GLY A 124 -1.83 14.83 -1.05
C GLY A 124 -1.83 13.41 -1.64
N VAL A 125 -1.33 12.43 -0.87
CA VAL A 125 -1.35 11.01 -1.24
C VAL A 125 -2.78 10.51 -1.51
N GLU A 126 -3.72 10.82 -0.62
CA GLU A 126 -5.13 10.44 -0.76
C GLU A 126 -5.72 10.92 -2.10
N ARG A 127 -5.36 12.14 -2.53
CA ARG A 127 -5.88 12.79 -3.73
C ARG A 127 -5.36 12.18 -5.04
N ILE A 128 -4.09 11.78 -5.08
CA ILE A 128 -3.44 11.31 -6.32
C ILE A 128 -3.65 9.82 -6.60
N VAL A 129 -3.86 9.00 -5.55
CA VAL A 129 -4.02 7.54 -5.68
C VAL A 129 -5.11 7.12 -6.67
N PRO A 130 -6.32 7.72 -6.65
CA PRO A 130 -7.38 7.37 -7.61
C PRO A 130 -6.95 7.60 -9.07
N GLY A 131 -6.29 8.72 -9.39
CA GLY A 131 -5.85 9.04 -10.75
C GLY A 131 -4.77 8.07 -11.25
N ILE A 132 -3.85 7.66 -10.38
CA ILE A 132 -2.83 6.65 -10.71
C ILE A 132 -3.49 5.31 -11.04
N LEU A 133 -4.45 4.88 -10.22
CA LEU A 133 -5.16 3.61 -10.43
C LEU A 133 -6.04 3.66 -11.68
N ASP A 134 -6.72 4.77 -11.94
CA ASP A 134 -7.56 4.94 -13.12
C ASP A 134 -6.74 4.81 -14.41
N GLU A 135 -5.61 5.52 -14.51
CA GLU A 135 -4.73 5.45 -15.69
C GLU A 135 -4.05 4.08 -15.83
N LEU A 136 -3.65 3.45 -14.73
CA LEU A 136 -3.10 2.08 -14.74
C LEU A 136 -4.11 1.04 -15.22
N CYS A 137 -5.39 1.22 -14.88
CA CYS A 137 -6.47 0.28 -15.21
C CYS A 137 -7.13 0.59 -16.56
N SER A 138 -6.95 1.80 -17.08
CA SER A 138 -7.50 2.24 -18.36
C SER A 138 -6.73 1.65 -19.54
N HIS A 139 -7.49 1.03 -20.45
CA HIS A 139 -7.10 0.54 -21.78
C HIS A 139 -6.36 -0.82 -21.87
N GLY A 140 -7.16 -1.88 -21.93
CA GLY A 140 -6.74 -3.19 -22.45
C GLY A 140 -6.62 -3.28 -23.98
N GLY A 141 -6.55 -2.14 -24.69
CA GLY A 141 -6.57 -2.10 -26.17
C GLY A 141 -5.52 -1.21 -26.84
N ASP A 142 -4.75 -0.43 -26.07
CA ASP A 142 -3.63 0.34 -26.62
C ASP A 142 -2.37 -0.53 -26.57
N GLU A 143 -1.79 -0.87 -27.72
CA GLU A 143 -0.58 -1.71 -27.81
C GLU A 143 0.67 -0.89 -28.18
N GLY A 144 0.59 0.44 -28.10
CA GLY A 144 1.70 1.34 -28.43
C GLY A 144 2.90 1.24 -27.47
N PRO A 145 4.13 1.54 -27.93
CA PRO A 145 5.33 1.53 -27.09
C PRO A 145 5.23 2.47 -25.87
N GLY A 146 4.49 3.57 -25.98
CA GLY A 146 4.24 4.51 -24.87
C GLY A 146 3.44 3.92 -23.69
N ARG A 147 2.61 2.89 -23.93
CA ARG A 147 1.86 2.23 -22.84
C ARG A 147 2.78 1.55 -21.83
N THR A 148 3.91 1.02 -22.31
CA THR A 148 4.86 0.31 -21.47
C THR A 148 5.56 1.28 -20.52
N ASP A 149 6.03 2.42 -21.02
CA ASP A 149 6.70 3.45 -20.22
C ASP A 149 5.70 4.08 -19.22
N ARG A 150 4.46 4.36 -19.67
CA ARG A 150 3.34 4.77 -18.81
C ARG A 150 3.12 3.83 -17.64
N ASN A 151 2.78 2.58 -17.94
CA ASN A 151 2.36 1.67 -16.90
C ASN A 151 3.55 1.42 -15.94
N ARG A 152 4.80 1.35 -16.44
CA ARG A 152 6.00 1.14 -15.59
C ARG A 152 6.23 2.32 -14.67
N GLY A 153 6.12 3.54 -15.21
CA GLY A 153 6.19 4.78 -14.44
C GLY A 153 5.14 4.84 -13.35
N LEU A 154 3.88 4.51 -13.66
CA LEU A 154 2.80 4.53 -12.68
C LEU A 154 2.90 3.41 -11.63
N ALA A 155 3.33 2.20 -12.03
CA ALA A 155 3.59 1.12 -11.09
C ALA A 155 4.74 1.48 -10.14
N ARG A 156 5.79 2.15 -10.65
CA ARG A 156 6.89 2.68 -9.85
C ARG A 156 6.43 3.80 -8.91
N LEU A 157 5.67 4.77 -9.42
CA LEU A 157 5.12 5.87 -8.62
C LEU A 157 4.28 5.34 -7.45
N LEU A 158 3.37 4.40 -7.72
CA LEU A 158 2.54 3.78 -6.68
C LEU A 158 3.38 3.02 -5.64
N ALA A 159 4.44 2.34 -6.09
CA ALA A 159 5.39 1.66 -5.23
C ALA A 159 6.18 2.64 -4.35
N ASP A 160 6.66 3.76 -4.91
CA ASP A 160 7.41 4.78 -4.15
C ASP A 160 6.52 5.50 -3.12
N LEU A 161 5.25 5.77 -3.45
CA LEU A 161 4.27 6.27 -2.47
C LEU A 161 4.09 5.29 -1.30
N MET A 162 3.96 4.00 -1.60
CA MET A 162 3.84 2.97 -0.57
C MET A 162 5.13 2.77 0.23
N GLN A 163 6.30 2.89 -0.39
CA GLN A 163 7.59 2.85 0.30
C GLN A 163 7.66 3.97 1.35
N ASN A 164 7.35 5.20 0.96
CA ASN A 164 7.31 6.32 1.88
C ASN A 164 6.30 6.08 3.02
N ALA A 165 5.12 5.52 2.69
CA ALA A 165 4.10 5.19 3.69
C ALA A 165 4.60 4.13 4.69
N PHE A 166 5.23 3.06 4.21
CA PHE A 166 5.76 2.01 5.07
C PHE A 166 6.89 2.52 5.98
N GLU A 167 7.78 3.37 5.47
CA GLU A 167 8.86 3.99 6.23
C GLU A 167 8.32 4.95 7.29
N PHE A 168 7.34 5.77 6.93
CA PHE A 168 6.71 6.71 7.87
C PHE A 168 6.05 5.95 9.02
N ASP A 169 5.26 4.93 8.70
CA ASP A 169 4.53 4.17 9.71
C ASP A 169 5.49 3.39 10.64
N ALA A 170 6.60 2.87 10.11
CA ALA A 170 7.66 2.26 10.91
C ALA A 170 8.35 3.26 11.84
N LEU A 171 8.71 4.45 11.35
CA LEU A 171 9.27 5.53 12.16
C LEU A 171 8.29 5.95 13.26
N LYS A 172 7.03 6.21 12.89
CA LYS A 172 5.97 6.60 13.82
C LYS A 172 5.74 5.55 14.91
N ALA A 173 5.78 4.26 14.57
CA ALA A 173 5.69 3.19 15.55
C ALA A 173 6.90 3.12 16.51
N SER A 174 8.08 3.53 16.04
CA SER A 174 9.32 3.55 16.84
C SER A 174 9.46 4.76 17.76
N ILE A 175 8.64 5.81 17.59
CA ILE A 175 8.72 7.07 18.33
C ILE A 175 7.41 7.31 19.11
N PRO A 176 7.24 6.72 20.32
CA PRO A 176 6.03 6.92 21.13
C PRO A 176 5.74 8.38 21.49
N ALA A 177 6.78 9.23 21.51
CA ALA A 177 6.66 10.64 21.81
C ALA A 177 5.71 11.40 20.87
N ILE A 178 5.60 11.00 19.59
CA ILE A 178 4.72 11.64 18.60
C ILE A 178 3.28 11.74 19.14
N GLN A 179 2.74 10.65 19.67
CA GLN A 179 1.38 10.64 20.20
C GLN A 179 1.26 11.42 21.52
N ASN A 180 2.28 11.35 22.38
CA ASN A 180 2.28 12.01 23.69
C ASN A 180 2.35 13.54 23.54
N ASP A 181 3.28 14.03 22.73
CA ASP A 181 3.50 15.45 22.49
C ASP A 181 2.29 16.07 21.80
N PHE A 182 1.74 15.40 20.77
CA PHE A 182 0.54 15.87 20.10
C PHE A 182 -0.68 15.85 21.04
N SER A 183 -0.82 14.83 21.90
CA SER A 183 -1.90 14.77 22.90
C SER A 183 -1.78 15.86 23.97
N TYR A 184 -0.56 16.25 24.37
CA TYR A 184 -0.35 17.40 25.25
C TYR A 184 -0.70 18.71 24.54
N TYR A 185 -0.16 18.93 23.34
CA TYR A 185 -0.45 20.09 22.50
C TYR A 185 -1.98 20.33 22.36
N ARG A 186 -2.74 19.27 22.04
CA ARG A 186 -4.21 19.36 21.92
C ARG A 186 -4.90 19.84 23.20
N ARG A 187 -4.46 19.37 24.37
CA ARG A 187 -5.02 19.77 25.66
C ARG A 187 -4.71 21.22 26.03
N THR A 188 -3.65 21.77 25.46
CA THR A 188 -3.19 23.14 25.73
C THR A 188 -3.41 24.10 24.57
N LEU A 189 -4.03 23.65 23.47
CA LEU A 189 -4.20 24.42 22.23
C LEU A 189 -4.88 25.76 22.46
N ALA A 190 -5.96 25.79 23.24
CA ALA A 190 -6.65 27.04 23.58
C ALA A 190 -5.75 28.03 24.36
N ARG A 191 -4.78 27.55 25.14
CA ARG A 191 -3.82 28.41 25.84
C ARG A 191 -2.71 28.88 24.91
N ILE A 192 -2.19 27.99 24.05
CA ILE A 192 -1.23 28.33 23.00
C ILE A 192 -1.79 29.44 22.09
N ALA A 193 -3.06 29.32 21.67
CA ALA A 193 -3.73 30.32 20.83
C ALA A 193 -3.86 31.71 21.48
N ASN A 194 -3.89 31.77 22.82
CA ASN A 194 -3.98 32.99 23.60
C ASN A 194 -2.63 33.45 24.17
N CYS A 195 -1.53 32.77 23.82
CA CYS A 195 -0.19 33.14 24.28
C CYS A 195 0.25 34.45 23.62
N GLN A 196 0.84 35.36 24.40
CA GLN A 196 1.32 36.65 23.89
C GLN A 196 2.64 36.53 23.15
N GLU A 197 3.40 35.44 23.35
CA GLU A 197 4.63 35.20 22.61
C GLU A 197 4.33 34.73 21.18
N ALA A 198 4.71 35.55 20.20
CA ALA A 198 4.51 35.24 18.79
C ALA A 198 5.19 33.93 18.35
N GLU A 199 6.35 33.60 18.94
CA GLU A 199 7.10 32.37 18.65
C GLU A 199 6.34 31.09 19.06
N ILE A 200 5.42 31.19 20.02
CA ILE A 200 4.58 30.07 20.46
C ILE A 200 3.23 30.11 19.73
N ALA A 201 2.64 31.30 19.62
CA ALA A 201 1.33 31.49 19.00
C ALA A 201 1.30 31.04 17.53
N GLN A 202 2.42 31.13 16.80
CA GLN A 202 2.55 30.64 15.42
C GLN A 202 2.25 29.13 15.27
N TYR A 203 2.40 28.34 16.34
CA TYR A 203 2.10 26.91 16.33
C TYR A 203 0.63 26.61 16.58
N SER A 204 -0.20 27.62 16.84
CA SER A 204 -1.65 27.44 16.96
C SER A 204 -2.24 26.99 15.61
N MET A 205 -3.20 26.06 15.67
CA MET A 205 -3.91 25.59 14.48
C MET A 205 -5.41 25.49 14.75
N PRO A 206 -6.25 25.50 13.70
CA PRO A 206 -7.68 25.30 13.83
C PRO A 206 -8.02 23.97 14.54
N GLN A 207 -9.04 24.00 15.39
CA GLN A 207 -9.43 22.86 16.22
C GLN A 207 -9.87 21.64 15.39
N ASP A 208 -10.51 21.87 14.24
CA ASP A 208 -10.93 20.86 13.28
C ASP A 208 -9.73 20.13 12.67
N VAL A 209 -8.70 20.87 12.22
CA VAL A 209 -7.44 20.30 11.71
C VAL A 209 -6.78 19.44 12.79
N SER A 210 -6.69 19.97 14.01
CA SER A 210 -6.14 19.24 15.16
C SER A 210 -6.89 17.93 15.47
N ASN A 211 -8.22 17.94 15.34
CA ASN A 211 -9.04 16.74 15.53
C ASN A 211 -8.82 15.71 14.42
N GLN A 212 -8.72 16.13 13.16
CA GLN A 212 -8.43 15.25 12.03
C GLN A 212 -7.04 14.62 12.16
N MET A 213 -6.03 15.42 12.48
CA MET A 213 -4.68 14.92 12.78
C MET A 213 -4.70 13.89 13.91
N SER A 214 -5.53 14.10 14.95
CA SER A 214 -5.61 13.14 16.06
C SER A 214 -6.17 11.79 15.63
N LEU A 215 -7.14 11.77 14.71
CA LEU A 215 -7.67 10.52 14.15
C LEU A 215 -6.62 9.83 13.29
N PHE A 216 -5.89 10.60 12.47
CA PHE A 216 -4.78 10.10 11.68
C PHE A 216 -3.72 9.42 12.58
N TYR A 217 -3.16 10.13 13.55
CA TYR A 217 -2.10 9.59 14.42
C TYR A 217 -2.55 8.49 15.40
N ALA A 218 -3.86 8.32 15.61
CA ALA A 218 -4.39 7.21 16.42
C ALA A 218 -4.23 5.85 15.74
N HIS A 219 -4.18 5.81 14.40
CA HIS A 219 -3.94 4.57 13.66
C HIS A 219 -2.50 4.08 13.83
N HIS A 220 -2.30 2.76 13.81
CA HIS A 220 -0.96 2.17 13.90
C HIS A 220 -0.14 2.51 12.65
N ASN A 221 -0.73 2.30 11.46
CA ASN A 221 -0.13 2.54 10.15
C ASN A 221 -0.93 3.60 9.39
N PRO A 222 -0.88 4.87 9.82
CA PRO A 222 -1.73 5.93 9.27
C PRO A 222 -1.49 6.23 7.78
N MET A 223 -0.25 6.22 7.30
CA MET A 223 0.03 6.52 5.89
C MET A 223 -0.38 5.37 4.97
N VAL A 224 -0.08 4.13 5.36
CA VAL A 224 -0.56 2.96 4.59
C VAL A 224 -2.09 2.96 4.58
N ARG A 225 -2.73 3.28 5.71
CA ARG A 225 -4.19 3.38 5.83
C ARG A 225 -4.77 4.38 4.84
N THR A 226 -4.15 5.56 4.69
CA THR A 226 -4.55 6.58 3.72
C THR A 226 -4.52 6.06 2.28
N VAL A 227 -3.45 5.37 1.88
CA VAL A 227 -3.33 4.82 0.52
C VAL A 227 -4.39 3.74 0.28
N VAL A 228 -4.53 2.76 1.19
CA VAL A 228 -5.47 1.64 1.00
C VAL A 228 -6.92 2.10 1.05
N ASP A 229 -7.28 3.08 1.89
CA ASP A 229 -8.64 3.61 1.95
C ASP A 229 -8.99 4.39 0.69
N SER A 230 -8.06 5.20 0.18
CA SER A 230 -8.28 5.92 -1.08
C SER A 230 -8.45 4.95 -2.26
N ALA A 231 -7.59 3.94 -2.36
CA ALA A 231 -7.67 2.91 -3.39
C ALA A 231 -8.96 2.07 -3.29
N THR A 232 -9.36 1.69 -2.08
CA THR A 232 -10.58 0.92 -1.82
C THR A 232 -11.83 1.71 -2.17
N ARG A 233 -11.88 3.00 -1.80
CA ARG A 233 -12.97 3.91 -2.17
C ARG A 233 -13.05 4.07 -3.68
N PHE A 234 -11.93 4.34 -4.35
CA PHE A 234 -11.89 4.42 -5.82
C PHE A 234 -12.43 3.14 -6.47
N ALA A 235 -11.98 1.96 -6.04
CA ALA A 235 -12.42 0.68 -6.59
C ALA A 235 -13.93 0.41 -6.39
N ARG A 236 -14.52 0.91 -5.29
CA ARG A 236 -15.95 0.77 -4.98
C ARG A 236 -16.81 1.77 -5.76
N ASP A 237 -16.44 3.05 -5.73
CA ASP A 237 -17.28 4.15 -6.21
C ASP A 237 -17.36 4.22 -7.74
N SER A 238 -16.29 3.81 -8.42
CA SER A 238 -16.21 3.87 -9.89
C SER A 238 -16.72 2.60 -10.58
N SER A 239 -17.17 1.58 -9.84
CA SER A 239 -17.38 0.22 -10.36
C SER A 239 -16.14 -0.40 -11.03
N ASN A 240 -14.95 0.19 -10.86
CA ASN A 240 -13.69 -0.29 -11.43
C ASN A 240 -13.06 -1.44 -10.62
N GLY A 241 -13.68 -1.90 -9.53
CA GLY A 241 -13.16 -2.96 -8.65
C GLY A 241 -12.55 -4.16 -9.39
N PRO A 242 -13.27 -4.82 -10.31
CA PRO A 242 -12.70 -5.93 -11.09
C PRO A 242 -11.47 -5.54 -11.92
N ALA A 243 -11.49 -4.37 -12.58
CA ALA A 243 -10.37 -3.89 -13.38
C ALA A 243 -9.14 -3.57 -12.54
N VAL A 244 -9.33 -2.96 -11.36
CA VAL A 244 -8.26 -2.68 -10.39
C VAL A 244 -7.66 -3.97 -9.87
N LEU A 245 -8.48 -4.94 -9.47
CA LEU A 245 -8.01 -6.24 -8.99
C LEU A 245 -7.24 -7.01 -10.09
N ASP A 246 -7.74 -7.01 -11.31
CA ASP A 246 -7.06 -7.64 -12.45
C ASP A 246 -5.70 -6.96 -12.74
N CYS A 247 -5.65 -5.62 -12.71
CA CYS A 247 -4.43 -4.85 -12.91
C CYS A 247 -3.39 -5.17 -11.81
N LEU A 248 -3.78 -5.09 -10.54
CA LEU A 248 -2.91 -5.42 -9.40
C LEU A 248 -2.41 -6.87 -9.47
N ALA A 249 -3.27 -7.83 -9.85
CA ALA A 249 -2.87 -9.22 -10.03
C ALA A 249 -1.87 -9.39 -11.18
N ALA A 250 -2.06 -8.69 -12.29
CA ALA A 250 -1.15 -8.72 -13.43
C ALA A 250 0.22 -8.10 -13.09
N LEU A 251 0.24 -6.97 -12.39
CA LEU A 251 1.46 -6.34 -11.86
C LEU A 251 2.19 -7.28 -10.89
N ALA A 252 1.48 -7.89 -9.95
CA ALA A 252 2.05 -8.85 -9.01
C ALA A 252 2.66 -10.06 -9.72
N ALA A 253 1.95 -10.65 -10.69
CA ALA A 253 2.44 -11.78 -11.48
C ALA A 253 3.69 -11.42 -12.29
N GLY A 254 3.71 -10.24 -12.93
CA GLY A 254 4.86 -9.73 -13.66
C GLY A 254 6.09 -9.57 -12.76
N SER A 255 5.93 -8.90 -11.60
CA SER A 255 7.00 -8.71 -10.61
C SER A 255 7.54 -10.03 -10.10
N LEU A 256 6.64 -10.97 -9.75
CA LEU A 256 7.01 -12.30 -9.28
C LEU A 256 7.80 -13.08 -10.34
N SER A 257 7.38 -13.02 -11.60
CA SER A 257 8.03 -13.66 -12.75
C SER A 257 9.43 -13.08 -12.98
N THR A 258 9.58 -11.75 -12.96
CA THR A 258 10.87 -11.07 -13.11
C THR A 258 11.86 -11.46 -12.02
N ILE A 259 11.41 -11.51 -10.77
CA ILE A 259 12.25 -11.90 -9.62
C ILE A 259 12.66 -13.38 -9.74
N LYS A 260 11.69 -14.29 -9.93
CA LYS A 260 11.97 -15.74 -10.01
C LYS A 260 12.94 -16.09 -11.15
N ARG A 261 12.80 -15.41 -12.29
CA ARG A 261 13.63 -15.64 -13.48
C ARG A 261 14.95 -14.86 -13.47
N LYS A 262 15.25 -14.11 -12.40
CA LYS A 262 16.44 -13.24 -12.29
C LYS A 262 16.61 -12.31 -13.50
N ARG A 263 15.49 -11.74 -13.96
CA ARG A 263 15.45 -10.83 -15.12
C ARG A 263 15.49 -9.36 -14.74
N ALA A 264 15.52 -9.06 -13.44
CA ALA A 264 15.78 -7.71 -12.97
C ALA A 264 17.19 -7.30 -13.41
N GLY A 265 17.35 -6.12 -14.02
CA GLY A 265 18.62 -5.59 -14.51
C GLY A 265 19.63 -5.20 -13.42
N GLY A 266 19.58 -5.83 -12.23
CA GLY A 266 20.43 -5.56 -11.08
C GLY A 266 19.66 -5.54 -9.75
N ALA A 267 20.40 -5.46 -8.63
CA ALA A 267 19.83 -5.52 -7.28
C ALA A 267 18.82 -4.40 -6.99
N ALA A 268 19.08 -3.16 -7.43
CA ALA A 268 18.15 -2.04 -7.26
C ALA A 268 16.83 -2.25 -8.03
N SER A 269 16.91 -2.80 -9.25
CA SER A 269 15.72 -3.15 -10.04
C SER A 269 14.95 -4.30 -9.40
N GLU A 270 15.65 -5.29 -8.83
CA GLU A 270 15.03 -6.40 -8.13
C GLU A 270 14.30 -5.94 -6.87
N GLN A 271 14.91 -5.05 -6.10
CA GLN A 271 14.30 -4.41 -4.93
C GLN A 271 13.02 -3.65 -5.31
N THR A 272 13.04 -2.94 -6.43
CA THR A 272 11.86 -2.27 -6.97
C THR A 272 10.75 -3.26 -7.31
N CYS A 273 11.09 -4.39 -7.94
CA CYS A 273 10.10 -5.43 -8.24
C CYS A 273 9.49 -6.02 -6.96
N VAL A 274 10.30 -6.21 -5.90
CA VAL A 274 9.82 -6.66 -4.59
C VAL A 274 8.84 -5.63 -4.01
N LEU A 275 9.17 -4.34 -4.07
CA LEU A 275 8.31 -3.27 -3.57
C LEU A 275 6.98 -3.17 -4.33
N VAL A 276 7.02 -3.23 -5.67
CA VAL A 276 5.80 -3.28 -6.51
C VAL A 276 4.95 -4.50 -6.13
N LEU A 277 5.58 -5.66 -5.95
CA LEU A 277 4.89 -6.89 -5.57
C LEU A 277 4.20 -6.75 -4.20
N VAL A 278 4.92 -6.24 -3.19
CA VAL A 278 4.37 -6.00 -1.85
C VAL A 278 3.23 -4.99 -1.88
N THR A 279 3.41 -3.88 -2.61
CA THR A 279 2.38 -2.86 -2.82
C THR A 279 1.10 -3.45 -3.42
N CYS A 280 1.22 -4.24 -4.49
CA CYS A 280 0.08 -4.89 -5.11
C CYS A 280 -0.63 -5.85 -4.15
N CYS A 281 0.13 -6.62 -3.35
CA CYS A 281 -0.45 -7.54 -2.38
C CYS A 281 -1.23 -6.80 -1.28
N VAL A 282 -0.66 -5.72 -0.74
CA VAL A 282 -1.36 -4.90 0.27
C VAL A 282 -2.64 -4.35 -0.32
N LEU A 283 -2.58 -3.61 -1.43
CA LEU A 283 -3.77 -3.02 -2.06
C LEU A 283 -4.84 -4.06 -2.42
N TYR A 284 -4.43 -5.18 -3.02
CA TYR A 284 -5.34 -6.25 -3.42
C TYR A 284 -6.08 -6.82 -2.21
N ASP A 285 -5.40 -6.99 -1.06
CA ASP A 285 -6.01 -7.57 0.14
C ASP A 285 -7.14 -6.72 0.72
N TRP A 286 -7.01 -5.40 0.61
CA TRP A 286 -8.00 -4.44 1.10
C TRP A 286 -9.18 -4.27 0.13
N ILE A 287 -8.93 -4.39 -1.18
CA ILE A 287 -9.95 -4.19 -2.21
C ILE A 287 -10.76 -5.47 -2.46
N ALA A 288 -10.10 -6.64 -2.49
CA ALA A 288 -10.77 -7.90 -2.80
C ALA A 288 -11.67 -8.34 -1.64
N PRO A 289 -12.93 -8.75 -1.88
CA PRO A 289 -13.85 -9.18 -0.81
C PRO A 289 -13.30 -10.32 0.06
N GLN A 290 -12.55 -11.23 -0.55
CA GLN A 290 -11.94 -12.40 0.10
C GLN A 290 -10.45 -12.19 0.45
N GLY A 291 -9.88 -11.01 0.17
CA GLY A 291 -8.46 -10.72 0.29
C GLY A 291 -7.56 -11.63 -0.57
N ILE A 292 -6.24 -11.55 -0.35
CA ILE A 292 -5.25 -12.28 -1.14
C ILE A 292 -5.19 -13.77 -0.77
N CYS A 293 -5.60 -14.14 0.44
CA CYS A 293 -5.64 -15.53 0.89
C CYS A 293 -6.89 -16.30 0.41
N GLY A 294 -7.86 -15.61 -0.19
CA GLY A 294 -9.09 -16.23 -0.68
C GLY A 294 -8.85 -17.20 -1.85
N ALA A 295 -9.71 -18.22 -1.97
CA ALA A 295 -9.58 -19.24 -3.01
C ALA A 295 -9.67 -18.68 -4.44
N GLN A 296 -10.39 -17.56 -4.61
CA GLN A 296 -10.57 -16.83 -5.86
C GLN A 296 -9.58 -15.66 -6.03
N SER A 297 -8.53 -15.57 -5.20
CA SER A 297 -7.51 -14.54 -5.36
C SER A 297 -6.77 -14.68 -6.68
N GLY A 298 -6.55 -13.56 -7.37
CA GLY A 298 -5.69 -13.47 -8.55
C GLY A 298 -4.20 -13.45 -8.23
N ILE A 299 -3.83 -13.38 -6.95
CA ILE A 299 -2.45 -13.36 -6.47
C ILE A 299 -2.17 -14.65 -5.67
N ASP A 300 -1.13 -15.39 -6.07
CA ASP A 300 -0.65 -16.55 -5.31
C ASP A 300 0.19 -16.11 -4.10
N ALA A 301 -0.48 -15.93 -2.97
CA ALA A 301 0.11 -15.53 -1.69
C ALA A 301 1.31 -16.40 -1.28
N LYS A 302 1.22 -17.72 -1.49
CA LYS A 302 2.27 -18.67 -1.09
C LYS A 302 3.50 -18.49 -1.94
N ALA A 303 3.32 -18.36 -3.26
CA ALA A 303 4.40 -18.10 -4.17
C ALA A 303 5.07 -16.73 -3.92
N VAL A 304 4.28 -15.71 -3.55
CA VAL A 304 4.80 -14.39 -3.16
C VAL A 304 5.67 -14.52 -1.91
N LEU A 305 5.14 -15.07 -0.81
CA LEU A 305 5.88 -15.21 0.46
C LEU A 305 7.17 -16.02 0.30
N ALA A 306 7.15 -17.07 -0.53
CA ALA A 306 8.34 -17.86 -0.82
C ALA A 306 9.44 -17.08 -1.56
N VAL A 307 9.07 -16.07 -2.34
CA VAL A 307 10.02 -15.25 -3.11
C VAL A 307 10.50 -14.03 -2.32
N VAL A 308 9.59 -13.36 -1.62
CA VAL A 308 9.92 -12.11 -0.91
C VAL A 308 10.41 -12.33 0.53
N GLY A 309 10.25 -13.53 1.07
CA GLY A 309 10.64 -13.85 2.44
C GLY A 309 12.07 -13.46 2.77
N GLY A 310 12.25 -12.70 3.85
CA GLY A 310 13.57 -12.25 4.31
C GLY A 310 14.22 -11.12 3.50
N ARG A 311 13.61 -10.66 2.39
CA ARG A 311 14.11 -9.53 1.61
C ARG A 311 13.70 -8.21 2.27
N PRO A 312 14.60 -7.24 2.47
CA PRO A 312 14.25 -5.97 3.12
C PRO A 312 13.28 -5.17 2.25
N VAL A 313 12.37 -4.43 2.87
CA VAL A 313 11.50 -3.43 2.22
C VAL A 313 11.62 -2.10 2.94
N VAL A 314 11.56 -2.10 4.28
CA VAL A 314 11.66 -0.87 5.10
C VAL A 314 12.91 -0.97 5.96
N GLY A 315 14.00 -0.29 5.57
CA GLY A 315 15.29 -0.45 6.24
C GLY A 315 15.70 -1.92 6.30
N THR A 316 15.73 -2.49 7.51
CA THR A 316 16.03 -3.93 7.74
C THR A 316 14.79 -4.82 7.86
N THR A 317 13.59 -4.24 7.81
CA THR A 317 12.32 -4.98 7.94
C THR A 317 12.03 -5.77 6.67
N ALA A 318 11.89 -7.08 6.83
CA ALA A 318 11.63 -7.99 5.73
C ALA A 318 10.20 -7.84 5.14
N ALA A 319 10.07 -8.10 3.84
CA ALA A 319 8.83 -7.99 3.08
C ALA A 319 7.69 -8.82 3.66
N ASP A 320 7.98 -10.02 4.16
CA ASP A 320 6.98 -10.88 4.78
C ASP A 320 6.40 -10.27 6.07
N LYS A 321 7.23 -9.55 6.85
CA LYS A 321 6.76 -8.81 8.03
C LYS A 321 5.90 -7.62 7.62
N VAL A 322 6.31 -6.87 6.59
CA VAL A 322 5.53 -5.75 6.05
C VAL A 322 4.16 -6.22 5.56
N LEU A 323 4.10 -7.33 4.83
CA LEU A 323 2.85 -7.93 4.37
C LEU A 323 1.95 -8.35 5.54
N ARG A 324 2.48 -9.06 6.54
CA ARG A 324 1.69 -9.47 7.71
C ARG A 324 1.15 -8.30 8.53
N ALA A 325 1.91 -7.21 8.62
CA ALA A 325 1.51 -6.02 9.35
C ALA A 325 0.41 -5.22 8.63
N ASN A 326 0.36 -5.27 7.29
CA ASN A 326 -0.48 -4.37 6.49
C ASN A 326 -1.61 -5.06 5.72
N CYS A 327 -1.57 -6.38 5.54
CA CYS A 327 -2.67 -7.15 4.97
C CYS A 327 -3.68 -7.56 6.06
N LEU A 328 -4.97 -7.49 5.73
CA LEU A 328 -6.09 -7.98 6.52
C LEU A 328 -6.08 -9.51 6.68
N THR A 329 -5.77 -10.26 5.61
CA THR A 329 -5.97 -11.72 5.57
C THR A 329 -4.70 -12.55 5.79
N LEU A 330 -3.52 -11.93 5.75
CA LEU A 330 -2.21 -12.62 5.85
C LEU A 330 -1.65 -12.73 7.27
N ARG A 331 -2.46 -12.47 8.30
CA ARG A 331 -2.01 -12.44 9.70
C ARG A 331 -1.47 -13.79 10.16
#